data_AF-A0A974NDF1-F1
#
_entry.id   AF-A0A974NDF1-F1
#
_cell.length_a   1.000
_cell.length_b   1.000
_cell.length_c   1.000
_cell.angle_alpha   90.00
_cell.angle_beta   90.00
_cell.angle_gamma   90.00
#
_symmetry.space_group_name_H-M   'P 1'
#
loop_
_entity.id
_entity.type
_entity.pdbx_description
1 polymer ?
#
loop_
_entity_poly.entity_id
_entity_poly.type
_entity_poly.pdbx_seq_one_letter_code
_entity_poly.pdbx_strand_id
1 'polypeptide(L)'
;MKKLIYTLITFLLLMTTKNISAAGRSVDVTKLDVAGVKLGMTMDQAVKAITSNLGISQSRIKFQSTTSFNTESQKKIKKITGKIEITNFKVSTANGNYIVSFLPNVLNGNNKQMVVVSVGYSMPRNSDNIKTISNSMVQKYGQPSAQVGGLIFWCLSPENDSCIYSRPAKPYISLNVTMASMAIVDNGYEQAIDKYFDKQKTTKAVF
;
A
#
# COMPACT_ATOMS: atom_id res chain seq x y z
N MET A 1 -39.71 48.04 12.38
CA MET A 1 -38.31 48.09 12.88
C MET A 1 -38.21 47.27 14.17
N LYS A 2 -37.25 46.32 14.24
CA LYS A 2 -36.71 45.55 15.40
C LYS A 2 -36.66 44.04 15.06
N LYS A 3 -35.59 43.59 14.39
CA LYS A 3 -34.27 43.09 14.89
C LYS A 3 -34.24 41.55 14.88
N LEU A 4 -33.68 40.99 13.81
CA LEU A 4 -33.18 39.62 13.74
C LEU A 4 -32.03 39.45 14.73
N ILE A 5 -32.06 38.39 15.53
CA ILE A 5 -30.92 37.93 16.34
C ILE A 5 -30.36 36.70 15.63
N TYR A 6 -29.21 36.87 14.97
CA TYR A 6 -28.39 35.75 14.47
C TYR A 6 -27.46 35.31 15.59
N THR A 7 -27.70 34.13 16.16
CA THR A 7 -26.76 33.50 17.09
C THR A 7 -25.75 32.67 16.29
N LEU A 8 -24.55 33.22 16.11
CA LEU A 8 -23.41 32.53 15.53
C LEU A 8 -22.78 31.64 16.63
N ILE A 9 -23.02 30.33 16.59
CA ILE A 9 -22.32 29.38 17.47
C ILE A 9 -21.03 28.99 16.78
N THR A 10 -19.93 29.61 17.19
CA THR A 10 -18.57 29.27 16.79
C THR A 10 -18.17 27.96 17.48
N PHE A 11 -18.24 26.84 16.74
CA PHE A 11 -17.76 25.55 17.23
C PHE A 11 -16.23 25.52 17.12
N LEU A 12 -15.55 25.84 18.22
CA LEU A 12 -14.10 25.76 18.32
C LEU A 12 -13.69 24.28 18.39
N LEU A 13 -13.33 23.69 17.24
CA LEU A 13 -12.84 22.32 17.14
C LEU A 13 -11.43 22.26 17.76
N LEU A 14 -11.33 21.92 19.05
CA LEU A 14 -10.05 21.62 19.70
C LEU A 14 -9.41 20.41 18.99
N MET A 15 -8.39 20.65 18.18
CA MET A 15 -7.53 19.59 17.66
C MET A 15 -6.65 19.06 18.80
N THR A 16 -7.14 18.07 19.54
CA THR A 16 -6.30 17.31 20.47
C THR A 16 -5.22 16.60 19.67
N THR A 17 -3.95 16.96 19.87
CA THR A 17 -2.82 16.22 19.31
C THR A 17 -2.70 14.88 20.05
N LYS A 18 -3.36 13.84 19.54
CA LYS A 18 -3.12 12.48 20.01
C LYS A 18 -1.71 12.08 19.59
N ASN A 19 -0.82 11.91 20.56
CA ASN A 19 0.44 11.23 20.33
C ASN A 19 0.13 9.83 19.79
N ILE A 20 0.68 9.52 18.62
CA ILE A 20 0.53 8.19 18.01
C ILE A 20 1.40 7.25 18.83
N SER A 21 0.76 6.32 19.54
CA SER A 21 1.42 5.30 20.33
C SER A 21 0.92 3.94 19.85
N ALA A 22 1.82 2.98 19.68
CA ALA A 22 1.45 1.62 19.33
C ALA A 22 0.58 1.02 20.43
N ALA A 23 -0.63 0.59 20.08
CA ALA A 23 -1.57 -0.01 21.01
C ALA A 23 -1.44 -1.54 21.08
N GLY A 24 -0.48 -2.14 20.37
CA GLY A 24 -0.26 -3.59 20.35
C GLY A 24 -1.41 -4.41 19.74
N ARG A 25 -2.34 -3.77 19.02
CA ARG A 25 -3.55 -4.44 18.50
C ARG A 25 -3.33 -5.10 17.14
N SER A 26 -4.09 -6.17 16.90
CA SER A 26 -4.20 -6.85 15.60
C SER A 26 -5.01 -6.03 14.61
N VAL A 27 -4.53 -5.94 13.36
CA VAL A 27 -5.17 -5.23 12.25
C VAL A 27 -5.15 -6.11 11.00
N ASP A 28 -6.33 -6.50 10.52
CA ASP A 28 -6.47 -7.23 9.27
C ASP A 28 -6.36 -6.28 8.07
N VAL A 29 -5.14 -6.12 7.55
CA VAL A 29 -4.87 -5.17 6.46
C VAL A 29 -5.36 -5.66 5.10
N THR A 30 -5.70 -6.96 4.97
CA THR A 30 -6.20 -7.52 3.70
C THR A 30 -7.55 -6.92 3.29
N LYS A 31 -8.28 -6.35 4.25
CA LYS A 31 -9.58 -5.71 4.05
C LYS A 31 -9.49 -4.21 3.77
N LEU A 32 -8.33 -3.62 4.02
CA LEU A 32 -8.07 -2.17 3.95
C LEU A 32 -7.70 -1.73 2.53
N ASP A 33 -7.89 -0.44 2.27
CA ASP A 33 -7.63 0.17 0.96
C ASP A 33 -6.83 1.47 1.07
N VAL A 34 -6.18 1.87 -0.02
CA VAL A 34 -5.71 3.25 -0.25
C VAL A 34 -6.37 3.77 -1.51
N ALA A 35 -7.14 4.85 -1.38
CA ALA A 35 -7.96 5.39 -2.48
C ALA A 35 -8.79 4.29 -3.17
N GLY A 36 -9.39 3.38 -2.39
CA GLY A 36 -10.18 2.26 -2.88
C GLY A 36 -9.40 1.06 -3.41
N VAL A 37 -8.08 1.17 -3.62
CA VAL A 37 -7.24 0.06 -4.10
C VAL A 37 -6.89 -0.87 -2.94
N LYS A 38 -7.14 -2.17 -3.11
CA LYS A 38 -6.86 -3.23 -2.14
C LYS A 38 -5.85 -4.24 -2.68
N LEU A 39 -5.19 -4.95 -1.78
CA LEU A 39 -4.37 -6.11 -2.11
C LEU A 39 -5.19 -7.17 -2.86
N GLY A 40 -4.56 -7.88 -3.79
CA GLY A 40 -5.19 -8.94 -4.58
C GLY A 40 -6.10 -8.46 -5.71
N MET A 41 -6.41 -7.16 -5.82
CA MET A 41 -7.14 -6.62 -6.97
C MET A 41 -6.38 -6.86 -8.28
N THR A 42 -7.10 -7.12 -9.36
CA THR A 42 -6.52 -7.09 -10.71
C THR A 42 -6.17 -5.65 -11.12
N MET A 43 -5.41 -5.51 -12.22
CA MET A 43 -5.06 -4.20 -12.77
C MET A 43 -6.31 -3.35 -13.08
N ASP A 44 -7.30 -3.92 -13.76
CA ASP A 44 -8.52 -3.20 -14.15
C ASP A 44 -9.33 -2.78 -12.92
N GLN A 45 -9.40 -3.64 -11.91
CA GLN A 45 -10.05 -3.33 -10.63
C GLN A 45 -9.33 -2.17 -9.92
N ALA A 46 -8.00 -2.19 -9.88
CA ALA A 46 -7.21 -1.14 -9.26
C ALA A 46 -7.33 0.20 -10.00
N VAL A 47 -7.30 0.18 -11.34
CA VAL A 47 -7.52 1.37 -12.19
C VAL A 47 -8.90 1.96 -11.93
N LYS A 48 -9.96 1.13 -11.95
CA LYS A 48 -11.33 1.57 -11.66
C LYS A 48 -11.46 2.14 -10.25
N ALA A 49 -10.89 1.46 -9.25
CA ALA A 49 -10.96 1.89 -7.86
C ALA A 49 -10.30 3.25 -7.65
N ILE A 50 -9.06 3.43 -8.15
CA ILE A 50 -8.31 4.67 -7.92
C ILE A 50 -8.91 5.85 -8.70
N THR A 51 -9.35 5.64 -9.94
CA THR A 51 -9.97 6.70 -10.75
C THR A 51 -11.28 7.16 -10.15
N SER A 52 -12.13 6.22 -9.72
CA SER A 52 -13.41 6.52 -9.07
C SER A 52 -13.22 7.23 -7.74
N ASN A 53 -12.29 6.78 -6.89
CA ASN A 53 -12.09 7.39 -5.56
C ASN A 53 -11.41 8.76 -5.63
N LEU A 54 -10.55 8.99 -6.62
CA LEU A 54 -9.86 10.28 -6.78
C LEU A 54 -10.62 11.25 -7.69
N GLY A 55 -11.70 10.82 -8.35
CA GLY A 55 -12.44 11.63 -9.32
C GLY A 55 -11.57 12.06 -10.50
N ILE A 56 -10.65 11.21 -10.97
CA ILE A 56 -9.71 11.51 -12.06
C ILE A 56 -9.99 10.65 -13.29
N SER A 57 -9.61 11.18 -14.46
CA SER A 57 -9.59 10.39 -15.70
C SER A 57 -8.47 9.35 -15.70
N GLN A 58 -8.73 8.20 -16.32
CA GLN A 58 -7.72 7.15 -16.56
C GLN A 58 -6.50 7.66 -17.34
N SER A 59 -6.64 8.72 -18.15
CA SER A 59 -5.51 9.34 -18.87
C SER A 59 -4.42 9.91 -17.95
N ARG A 60 -4.73 10.10 -16.66
CA ARG A 60 -3.78 10.54 -15.62
C ARG A 60 -2.90 9.40 -15.10
N ILE A 61 -3.20 8.15 -15.46
CA ILE A 61 -2.44 6.98 -15.02
C ILE A 61 -1.22 6.79 -15.92
N LYS A 62 -0.04 6.75 -15.30
CA LYS A 62 1.21 6.42 -15.97
C LYS A 62 1.55 4.96 -15.71
N PHE A 63 1.28 4.10 -16.68
CA PHE A 63 1.64 2.69 -16.60
C PHE A 63 3.14 2.52 -16.82
N GLN A 64 3.76 1.65 -16.01
CA GLN A 64 5.16 1.29 -16.14
C GLN A 64 5.26 -0.24 -16.15
N SER A 65 5.58 -0.81 -17.30
CA SER A 65 6.49 -1.96 -17.30
C SER A 65 7.85 -1.39 -16.91
N THR A 66 8.61 -1.93 -15.95
CA THR A 66 9.95 -1.37 -15.69
C THR A 66 10.72 -1.37 -17.02
N THR A 67 10.99 -0.18 -17.54
CA THR A 67 11.34 0.06 -18.96
C THR A 67 12.77 -0.36 -19.29
N SER A 68 13.53 -0.86 -18.31
CA SER A 68 14.71 -1.66 -18.53
C SER A 68 14.32 -3.14 -18.44
N PHE A 69 14.33 -3.83 -19.59
CA PHE A 69 14.23 -5.29 -19.72
C PHE A 69 15.29 -6.09 -18.90
N ASN A 70 16.13 -5.38 -18.13
CA ASN A 70 17.30 -5.88 -17.44
C ASN A 70 17.10 -6.04 -15.92
N THR A 71 16.00 -5.56 -15.34
CA THR A 71 15.75 -5.81 -13.90
C THR A 71 15.49 -7.29 -13.68
N GLU A 72 16.13 -7.87 -12.65
CA GLU A 72 15.95 -9.28 -12.28
C GLU A 72 14.47 -9.61 -12.03
N SER A 73 13.73 -8.68 -11.41
CA SER A 73 12.30 -8.80 -11.16
C SER A 73 11.48 -8.99 -12.43
N GLN A 74 11.71 -8.21 -13.50
CA GLN A 74 10.98 -8.43 -14.76
C GLN A 74 11.35 -9.76 -15.42
N LYS A 75 12.62 -10.19 -15.32
CA LYS A 75 13.04 -11.50 -15.85
C LYS A 75 12.31 -12.62 -15.13
N LYS A 76 12.18 -12.54 -13.80
CA LYS A 76 11.39 -13.49 -12.99
C LYS A 76 9.91 -13.47 -13.40
N ILE A 77 9.29 -12.28 -13.50
CA ILE A 77 7.88 -12.14 -13.89
C ILE A 77 7.64 -12.72 -15.28
N LYS A 78 8.44 -12.36 -16.28
CA LYS A 78 8.32 -12.88 -17.65
C LYS A 78 8.47 -14.41 -17.71
N LYS A 79 9.35 -15.01 -16.91
CA LYS A 79 9.48 -16.47 -16.83
C LYS A 79 8.22 -17.16 -16.27
N ILE A 80 7.46 -16.47 -15.43
CA ILE A 80 6.21 -16.97 -14.85
C ILE A 80 5.04 -16.76 -15.82
N THR A 81 4.89 -15.54 -16.34
CA THR A 81 3.71 -15.14 -17.15
C THR A 81 3.87 -15.41 -18.64
N GLY A 82 5.09 -15.63 -19.12
CA GLY A 82 5.44 -15.81 -20.53
C GLY A 82 5.61 -14.50 -21.30
N LYS A 83 5.33 -13.33 -20.71
CA LYS A 83 5.39 -12.03 -21.38
C LYS A 83 5.87 -10.92 -20.45
N ILE A 84 6.14 -9.76 -21.02
CA ILE A 84 6.47 -8.57 -20.24
C ILE A 84 5.17 -8.00 -19.70
N GLU A 85 5.14 -7.78 -18.40
CA GLU A 85 3.96 -7.26 -17.71
C GLU A 85 4.18 -5.81 -17.28
N ILE A 86 3.07 -5.08 -17.13
CA ILE A 86 3.05 -3.84 -16.37
C ILE A 86 3.17 -4.23 -14.89
N THR A 87 4.21 -3.73 -14.24
CA THR A 87 4.52 -4.08 -12.84
C THR A 87 4.15 -2.97 -11.88
N ASN A 88 3.87 -1.77 -12.38
CA ASN A 88 3.23 -0.73 -11.59
C ASN A 88 2.50 0.30 -12.46
N PHE A 89 1.63 1.07 -11.83
CA PHE A 89 1.21 2.35 -12.36
C PHE A 89 1.37 3.46 -11.32
N LYS A 90 1.43 4.70 -11.81
CA LYS A 90 1.55 5.89 -10.97
C LYS A 90 0.45 6.89 -11.28
N VAL A 91 -0.01 7.57 -10.23
CA VAL A 91 -0.96 8.68 -10.33
C VAL A 91 -0.43 9.84 -9.51
N SER A 92 -0.29 11.01 -10.14
CA SER A 92 0.06 12.26 -9.45
C SER A 92 -1.15 13.16 -9.37
N THR A 93 -1.45 13.63 -8.16
CA THR A 93 -2.51 14.59 -7.84
C THR A 93 -1.88 15.85 -7.23
N ALA A 94 -2.68 16.90 -7.01
CA ALA A 94 -2.22 18.07 -6.27
C ALA A 94 -1.80 17.74 -4.83
N ASN A 95 -2.41 16.70 -4.23
CA ASN A 95 -2.23 16.38 -2.81
C ASN A 95 -1.13 15.34 -2.57
N GLY A 96 -0.68 14.64 -3.61
CA GLY A 96 0.34 13.61 -3.48
C GLY A 96 0.40 12.64 -4.66
N ASN A 97 1.24 11.63 -4.51
CA ASN A 97 1.52 10.62 -5.52
C ASN A 97 1.11 9.24 -5.01
N TYR A 98 0.50 8.47 -5.91
CA TYR A 98 0.14 7.07 -5.68
C TYR A 98 0.99 6.18 -6.57
N ILE A 99 1.42 5.05 -6.03
CA ILE A 99 2.10 3.98 -6.77
C ILE A 99 1.39 2.69 -6.43
N VAL A 100 0.91 1.98 -7.45
CA VAL A 100 0.31 0.65 -7.30
C VAL A 100 1.20 -0.35 -8.00
N SER A 101 1.65 -1.37 -7.28
CA SER A 101 2.58 -2.39 -7.76
C SER A 101 1.88 -3.74 -7.90
N PHE A 102 2.26 -4.48 -8.94
CA PHE A 102 1.68 -5.76 -9.30
C PHE A 102 2.73 -6.87 -9.37
N LEU A 103 2.34 -8.07 -8.97
CA LEU A 103 3.09 -9.30 -9.21
C LEU A 103 2.16 -10.40 -9.72
N PRO A 104 2.70 -11.46 -10.35
CA PRO A 104 1.92 -12.64 -10.69
C PRO A 104 1.29 -13.28 -9.45
N ASN A 105 0.05 -13.75 -9.57
CA ASN A 105 -0.73 -14.35 -8.49
C ASN A 105 -0.32 -15.81 -8.20
N VAL A 106 0.99 -16.03 -8.00
CA VAL A 106 1.56 -17.34 -7.69
C VAL A 106 1.09 -17.85 -6.34
N LEU A 107 0.89 -16.95 -5.38
CA LEU A 107 0.43 -17.27 -4.04
C LEU A 107 -0.90 -18.04 -4.04
N ASN A 108 -1.81 -17.69 -4.95
CA ASN A 108 -3.12 -18.34 -5.09
C ASN A 108 -3.19 -19.30 -6.30
N GLY A 109 -2.04 -19.70 -6.86
CA GLY A 109 -1.97 -20.66 -7.97
C GLY A 109 -2.40 -20.14 -9.33
N ASN A 110 -2.73 -18.84 -9.48
CA ASN A 110 -3.10 -18.23 -10.76
C ASN A 110 -1.94 -17.40 -11.34
N ASN A 111 -0.88 -18.10 -11.75
CA ASN A 111 0.39 -17.50 -12.14
C ASN A 111 0.31 -16.57 -13.37
N LYS A 112 -0.78 -16.61 -14.16
CA LYS A 112 -0.98 -15.75 -15.34
C LYS A 112 -1.68 -14.43 -15.03
N GLN A 113 -2.28 -14.30 -13.85
CA GLN A 113 -2.98 -13.09 -13.44
C GLN A 113 -2.05 -12.20 -12.62
N MET A 114 -1.93 -10.93 -13.01
CA MET A 114 -1.25 -9.90 -12.21
C MET A 114 -2.22 -9.33 -11.18
N VAL A 115 -1.77 -9.21 -9.93
CA VAL A 115 -2.58 -8.68 -8.82
C VAL A 115 -1.81 -7.65 -8.01
N VAL A 116 -2.53 -6.73 -7.36
CA VAL A 116 -1.96 -5.70 -6.48
C VAL A 116 -1.27 -6.35 -5.29
N VAL A 117 0.02 -6.07 -5.13
CA VAL A 117 0.82 -6.51 -3.98
C VAL A 117 1.25 -5.35 -3.09
N SER A 118 1.18 -4.13 -3.63
CA SER A 118 1.37 -2.94 -2.85
C SER A 118 0.63 -1.75 -3.44
N VAL A 119 0.12 -0.90 -2.56
CA VAL A 119 -0.34 0.45 -2.91
C VAL A 119 0.28 1.43 -1.92
N GLY A 120 0.99 2.41 -2.46
CA GLY A 120 1.63 3.47 -1.70
C GLY A 120 1.04 4.84 -2.01
N TYR A 121 1.11 5.72 -1.01
CA TYR A 121 0.80 7.14 -1.13
C TYR A 121 1.91 7.97 -0.49
N SER A 122 2.29 9.08 -1.14
CA SER A 122 3.28 10.01 -0.60
C SER A 122 2.92 11.46 -0.87
N MET A 123 3.27 12.33 0.07
CA MET A 123 3.17 13.78 -0.05
C MET A 123 4.57 14.40 -0.12
N PRO A 124 4.71 15.65 -0.62
CA PRO A 124 5.96 16.39 -0.48
C PRO A 124 6.42 16.44 0.99
N ARG A 125 7.71 16.26 1.23
CA ARG A 125 8.27 16.19 2.58
C ARG A 125 8.26 17.57 3.24
N ASN A 126 7.39 17.77 4.22
CA ASN A 126 7.40 18.90 5.16
C ASN A 126 6.62 18.53 6.44
N SER A 127 6.73 19.34 7.49
CA SER A 127 6.11 19.08 8.80
C SER A 127 4.60 18.89 8.73
N ASP A 128 3.92 19.72 7.94
CA ASP A 128 2.46 19.74 7.87
C ASP A 128 1.91 18.49 7.18
N ASN A 129 2.57 18.06 6.11
CA ASN A 129 2.24 16.83 5.38
C ASN A 129 2.54 15.59 6.23
N ILE A 130 3.62 15.58 7.01
CA ILE A 130 3.93 14.49 7.95
C ILE A 130 2.81 14.36 9.00
N LYS A 131 2.37 15.48 9.58
CA LYS A 131 1.26 15.48 10.54
C LYS A 131 -0.05 15.06 9.89
N THR A 132 -0.32 15.56 8.68
CA THR A 132 -1.54 15.27 7.92
C THR A 132 -1.67 13.79 7.60
N ILE A 133 -0.62 13.17 7.02
CA ILE A 133 -0.66 11.75 6.65
C ILE A 133 -0.76 10.86 7.90
N SER A 134 -0.02 11.20 8.96
CA SER A 134 -0.03 10.43 10.21
C SER A 134 -1.42 10.46 10.87
N ASN A 135 -2.03 11.63 10.97
CA ASN A 135 -3.39 11.78 11.51
C ASN A 135 -4.43 11.07 10.64
N SER A 136 -4.33 11.20 9.32
CA SER A 136 -5.26 10.55 8.37
C SER A 136 -5.20 9.04 8.48
N MET A 137 -3.99 8.46 8.65
CA MET A 137 -3.84 7.02 8.83
C MET A 137 -4.39 6.53 10.16
N VAL A 138 -4.16 7.25 11.26
CA VAL A 138 -4.76 6.89 12.55
C VAL A 138 -6.29 7.03 12.52
N GLN A 139 -6.81 8.04 11.84
CA GLN A 139 -8.25 8.22 11.67
C GLN A 139 -8.85 7.08 10.83
N LYS A 140 -8.20 6.72 9.71
CA LYS A 140 -8.71 5.71 8.78
C LYS A 140 -8.54 4.28 9.31
N TYR A 141 -7.38 3.98 9.87
CA TYR A 141 -7.01 2.60 10.23
C TYR A 141 -7.04 2.34 11.73
N GLY A 142 -7.17 3.36 12.58
CA GLY A 142 -7.11 3.26 14.04
C GLY A 142 -5.67 3.35 14.58
N GLN A 143 -5.48 3.09 15.88
CA GLN A 143 -4.14 3.10 16.50
C GLN A 143 -3.20 2.07 15.87
N PRO A 144 -1.90 2.34 15.74
CA PRO A 144 -0.99 1.38 15.14
C PRO A 144 -0.76 0.13 16.00
N SER A 145 -0.36 -0.94 15.34
CA SER A 145 0.04 -2.21 15.95
C SER A 145 1.44 -2.12 16.56
N ALA A 146 2.36 -1.44 15.89
CA ALA A 146 3.78 -1.37 16.26
C ALA A 146 4.46 -0.08 15.77
N GLN A 147 5.57 0.30 16.39
CA GLN A 147 6.36 1.46 16.02
C GLN A 147 7.86 1.22 16.31
N VAL A 148 8.70 1.36 15.29
CA VAL A 148 10.17 1.19 15.41
C VAL A 148 10.89 2.13 14.44
N GLY A 149 11.91 2.84 14.93
CA GLY A 149 12.82 3.63 14.08
C GLY A 149 12.15 4.70 13.20
N GLY A 150 11.06 5.32 13.66
CA GLY A 150 10.30 6.30 12.86
C GLY A 150 9.35 5.67 11.81
N LEU A 151 9.22 4.34 11.82
CA LEU A 151 8.20 3.62 11.07
C LEU A 151 7.06 3.23 12.01
N ILE A 152 5.84 3.40 11.52
CA ILE A 152 4.61 3.04 12.24
C ILE A 152 3.88 1.98 11.42
N PHE A 153 3.36 0.94 12.07
CA PHE A 153 2.81 -0.22 11.39
C PHE A 153 1.41 -0.61 11.86
N TRP A 154 0.65 -1.21 10.94
CA TRP A 154 -0.60 -1.93 11.23
C TRP A 154 -0.48 -3.35 10.64
N CYS A 155 -0.70 -4.38 11.45
CA CYS A 155 -0.71 -5.77 10.98
C CYS A 155 -1.46 -6.70 11.93
N LEU A 156 -1.76 -7.92 11.47
CA LEU A 156 -2.49 -8.93 12.23
C LEU A 156 -1.74 -9.44 13.46
N SER A 157 -0.41 -9.42 13.42
CA SER A 157 0.43 -10.06 14.42
C SER A 157 1.74 -9.28 14.52
N PRO A 158 1.80 -8.19 15.30
CA PRO A 158 3.06 -7.51 15.55
C PRO A 158 3.99 -8.48 16.30
N GLU A 159 5.10 -8.87 15.66
CA GLU A 159 6.13 -9.74 16.23
C GLU A 159 7.39 -8.90 16.43
N ASN A 160 7.97 -8.91 17.65
CA ASN A 160 9.17 -8.12 17.98
C ASN A 160 9.05 -6.62 17.63
N ASP A 161 7.90 -6.01 17.97
CA ASP A 161 7.57 -4.60 17.65
C ASP A 161 7.68 -4.24 16.16
N SER A 162 7.53 -5.23 15.28
CA SER A 162 7.56 -5.05 13.82
C SER A 162 6.50 -5.90 13.14
N CYS A 163 6.07 -5.44 11.96
CA CYS A 163 5.19 -6.18 11.08
C CYS A 163 5.92 -6.82 9.89
N ILE A 164 7.22 -6.51 9.70
CA ILE A 164 7.95 -6.83 8.47
C ILE A 164 8.58 -8.25 8.52
N TYR A 165 8.92 -8.74 9.70
CA TYR A 165 9.71 -9.98 9.85
C TYR A 165 8.89 -11.24 10.12
N SER A 166 7.57 -11.17 9.98
CA SER A 166 6.69 -12.34 10.19
C SER A 166 7.03 -13.49 9.23
N ARG A 167 7.01 -14.73 9.74
CA ARG A 167 7.20 -15.96 8.95
C ARG A 167 6.05 -16.93 9.23
N PRO A 168 5.20 -17.27 8.24
CA PRO A 168 5.19 -16.77 6.86
C PRO A 168 4.94 -15.25 6.80
N ALA A 169 5.38 -14.59 5.71
CA ALA A 169 5.09 -13.15 5.54
C ALA A 169 3.59 -12.90 5.59
N LYS A 170 3.21 -11.93 6.41
CA LYS A 170 1.85 -11.43 6.50
C LYS A 170 1.76 -10.02 5.89
N PRO A 171 0.62 -9.66 5.29
CA PRO A 171 0.37 -8.30 4.84
C PRO A 171 0.47 -7.28 5.99
N TYR A 172 0.96 -6.08 5.70
CA TYR A 172 1.01 -4.97 6.66
C TYR A 172 0.79 -3.61 5.98
N ILE A 173 0.49 -2.60 6.80
CA ILE A 173 0.59 -1.19 6.42
C ILE A 173 1.82 -0.60 7.11
N SER A 174 2.62 0.16 6.39
CA SER A 174 3.70 0.98 6.95
C SER A 174 3.45 2.46 6.69
N LEU A 175 3.84 3.29 7.65
CA LEU A 175 3.94 4.73 7.56
C LEU A 175 5.38 5.11 7.88
N ASN A 176 6.05 5.76 6.93
CA ASN A 176 7.32 6.41 7.15
C ASN A 176 7.08 7.88 7.46
N VAL A 177 7.13 8.22 8.76
CA VAL A 177 6.86 9.59 9.21
C VAL A 177 7.91 10.57 8.72
N THR A 178 9.14 10.15 8.45
CA THR A 178 10.19 11.05 7.96
C THR A 178 10.03 11.39 6.48
N MET A 179 9.34 10.54 5.73
CA MET A 179 9.17 10.66 4.28
C MET A 179 7.76 11.10 3.86
N ALA A 180 6.85 11.35 4.82
CA ALA A 180 5.43 11.64 4.55
C ALA A 180 4.81 10.63 3.57
N SER A 181 5.09 9.34 3.78
CA SER A 181 4.68 8.27 2.88
C SER A 181 4.17 7.05 3.63
N MET A 182 3.27 6.32 2.97
CA MET A 182 2.70 5.08 3.48
C MET A 182 2.59 4.03 2.38
N ALA A 183 2.60 2.76 2.75
CA ALA A 183 2.26 1.65 1.85
C ALA A 183 1.44 0.57 2.54
N ILE A 184 0.45 0.00 1.85
CA ILE A 184 -0.05 -1.35 2.14
C ILE A 184 0.83 -2.31 1.33
N VAL A 185 1.31 -3.38 1.95
CA VAL A 185 2.27 -4.32 1.34
C VAL A 185 1.90 -5.76 1.70
N ASP A 186 1.98 -6.66 0.72
CA ASP A 186 1.94 -8.12 0.92
C ASP A 186 3.20 -8.78 0.36
N ASN A 187 4.16 -9.02 1.25
CA ASN A 187 5.41 -9.72 0.91
C ASN A 187 5.21 -11.22 0.64
N GLY A 188 4.02 -11.78 0.89
CA GLY A 188 3.70 -13.17 0.62
C GLY A 188 3.79 -13.52 -0.87
N TYR A 189 3.51 -12.57 -1.76
CA TYR A 189 3.65 -12.75 -3.21
C TYR A 189 5.10 -12.89 -3.65
N GLU A 190 6.01 -12.07 -3.13
CA GLU A 190 7.45 -12.20 -3.42
C GLU A 190 8.00 -13.54 -2.91
N GLN A 191 7.65 -13.92 -1.68
CA GLN A 191 8.02 -15.23 -1.13
C GLN A 191 7.46 -16.40 -1.96
N ALA A 192 6.24 -16.28 -2.48
CA ALA A 192 5.65 -17.31 -3.34
C ALA A 192 6.38 -17.42 -4.69
N ILE A 193 6.82 -16.30 -5.26
CA ILE A 193 7.63 -16.28 -6.49
C ILE A 193 9.00 -16.94 -6.26
N ASP A 194 9.68 -16.62 -5.17
CA ASP A 194 10.98 -17.25 -4.87
C ASP A 194 10.82 -18.77 -4.67
N LYS A 195 9.81 -19.20 -3.90
CA LYS A 195 9.47 -20.62 -3.73
C LYS A 195 9.13 -21.31 -5.05
N TYR A 196 8.46 -20.62 -5.97
CA TYR A 196 8.14 -21.15 -7.29
C TYR A 196 9.41 -21.46 -8.09
N PHE A 197 10.41 -20.57 -8.07
CA PHE A 197 11.67 -20.83 -8.76
C PHE A 197 12.55 -21.87 -8.07
N ASP A 198 12.54 -21.94 -6.74
CA ASP A 198 13.31 -22.95 -6.02
C ASP A 198 12.77 -24.38 -6.26
N LYS A 199 11.45 -24.53 -6.39
CA LYS A 199 10.84 -25.79 -6.85
C LYS A 199 11.29 -26.17 -8.27
N GLN A 200 11.42 -25.21 -9.17
CA GLN A 200 11.87 -25.50 -10.54
C GLN A 200 13.35 -25.91 -10.63
N LYS A 201 14.21 -25.35 -9.77
CA LYS A 201 15.62 -25.76 -9.67
C LYS A 201 15.75 -27.20 -9.19
N THR A 202 14.97 -27.58 -8.18
CA THR A 202 14.99 -28.94 -7.61
C THR A 202 14.40 -29.99 -8.56
N THR A 203 13.41 -29.65 -9.39
CA THR A 203 12.88 -30.58 -10.41
C THR A 203 13.78 -30.79 -11.63
N LYS A 204 14.74 -29.88 -11.90
CA LYS A 204 15.68 -30.01 -13.03
C LYS A 204 16.93 -30.82 -12.69
N ALA A 205 17.15 -31.15 -11.43
CA ALA A 205 18.22 -32.05 -11.00
C ALA A 205 17.71 -33.49 -11.04
N VAL A 206 17.61 -34.06 -12.23
CA VAL A 206 17.47 -35.50 -12.42
C VAL A 206 18.54 -35.88 -13.43
N PHE A 207 19.48 -36.72 -12.99
CA PHE A 207 20.56 -37.29 -13.79
C PHE A 207 20.01 -38.12 -14.95
#